data_AF-A0A7G8GVT2-F1
#
_entry.id   AF-A0A7G8GVT2-F1
#
_cell.length_a   1.000
_cell.length_b   1.000
_cell.length_c   1.000
_cell.angle_alpha   90.00
_cell.angle_beta   90.00
_cell.angle_gamma   90.00
#
_symmetry.space_group_name_H-M   'P 1'
#
loop_
_entity.id
_entity.type
_entity.pdbx_description
1 polymer ?
#
loop_
_entity_poly.entity_id
_entity_poly.type
_entity_poly.pdbx_seq_one_letter_code
_entity_poly.pdbx_strand_id
1 'polypeptide(L)' 'MTRNHLLSASVLLMMSVFGVSSAQAQTEGWLRGPGSATGKDSTIEADCIEAEDGSVTCDTKVVNPASDTKARPYYTPFND' A
#
# COMPACT_ATOMS: atom_id res chain seq x y z
N MET A 1 -30.67 40.91 16.24
CA MET A 1 -29.97 39.62 16.12
C MET A 1 -29.38 39.27 17.46
N THR A 2 -30.01 38.31 18.14
CA THR A 2 -29.78 37.99 19.55
C THR A 2 -28.46 37.25 19.74
N ARG A 3 -27.78 37.56 20.85
CA ARG A 3 -26.48 37.03 21.33
C ARG A 3 -26.27 35.51 21.13
N ASN A 4 -27.34 34.72 21.07
CA ASN A 4 -27.31 33.28 20.83
C ASN A 4 -26.86 32.90 19.42
N HIS A 5 -27.09 33.74 18.41
CA HIS A 5 -26.66 33.47 17.03
C HIS A 5 -25.14 33.63 16.84
N LEU A 6 -24.50 34.56 17.58
CA LEU A 6 -23.05 34.72 17.54
C LEU A 6 -22.33 33.51 18.16
N LEU A 7 -22.84 33.01 19.28
CA LEU A 7 -22.26 31.83 19.96
C LEU A 7 -22.37 30.57 19.08
N SER A 8 -23.50 30.39 18.39
CA SER A 8 -23.71 29.25 17.50
C SER A 8 -22.77 29.26 16.28
N ALA A 9 -22.51 30.43 15.70
CA ALA A 9 -21.60 30.56 14.57
C ALA A 9 -20.14 30.22 14.95
N SER A 10 -19.72 30.62 16.16
CA SER A 10 -18.37 30.33 16.67
C SER A 10 -18.12 28.84 16.93
N VAL A 11 -19.13 28.11 17.39
CA VAL A 11 -19.03 26.65 17.63
C VAL A 11 -18.92 25.89 16.31
N LEU A 12 -19.70 26.28 15.30
CA LEU A 12 -19.65 25.65 13.97
C LEU A 12 -18.30 25.90 13.26
N LEU A 13 -17.71 27.09 13.44
CA LEU A 13 -16.38 27.39 12.90
C LEU A 13 -15.26 26.62 13.62
N MET A 14 -15.38 26.38 14.93
CA MET A 14 -14.40 25.57 15.67
C MET A 14 -14.39 24.12 15.16
N MET A 15 -15.56 23.53 14.89
CA MET A 15 -15.66 22.14 14.41
C MET A 15 -15.03 21.91 13.03
N SER A 16 -14.97 22.91 12.15
CA SER A 16 -14.33 22.77 10.84
C SER A 16 -12.80 22.77 10.89
N VAL A 17 -12.19 23.37 11.92
CA VAL A 17 -10.72 23.44 12.07
C VAL A 17 -10.15 22.13 12.63
N PHE A 18 -10.90 21.42 13.47
CA PHE A 18 -10.49 20.12 14.01
C PHE A 18 -10.80 18.93 13.07
N GLY A 19 -11.52 19.19 11.97
CA GLY A 19 -11.93 18.18 10.99
C GLY A 19 -10.97 17.99 9.82
N VAL A 20 -9.72 18.49 9.89
CA VAL A 20 -8.70 18.18 8.89
C VAL A 20 -8.36 16.70 9.01
N SER A 21 -9.05 15.90 8.21
CA SER A 21 -8.66 14.55 7.88
C SER A 21 -7.23 14.61 7.34
N SER A 22 -6.31 13.95 8.03
CA SER A 22 -5.00 13.70 7.48
C SER A 22 -5.21 12.91 6.19
N ALA A 23 -4.98 13.55 5.04
CA ALA A 23 -4.90 12.85 3.77
C ALA A 23 -3.74 11.85 3.91
N GLN A 24 -4.08 10.61 4.27
CA GLN A 24 -3.15 9.50 4.23
C GLN A 24 -2.86 9.28 2.74
N ALA A 25 -1.75 9.79 2.25
CA ALA A 25 -1.28 9.40 0.93
C ALA A 25 -1.14 7.88 0.94
N GLN A 26 -1.81 7.19 0.01
CA GLN A 26 -1.58 5.77 -0.19
C GLN A 26 -0.10 5.61 -0.58
N THR A 27 0.67 5.01 0.32
CA THR A 27 2.07 4.69 0.05
C THR A 27 2.12 3.21 -0.29
N GLU A 28 2.40 2.92 -1.55
CA GLU A 28 2.71 1.56 -1.96
C GLU A 28 4.20 1.30 -1.73
N GLY A 29 4.50 0.37 -0.85
CA GLY A 29 5.85 -0.09 -0.57
C GLY A 29 6.17 -1.34 -1.38
N TRP A 30 7.34 -1.39 -1.99
CA TRP A 30 7.84 -2.61 -2.59
C TRP A 30 8.45 -3.51 -1.52
N LEU A 31 8.05 -4.79 -1.46
CA LEU A 31 8.71 -5.79 -0.61
C LEU A 31 10.19 -5.99 -1.00
N ARG A 32 10.56 -5.63 -2.22
CA ARG A 32 11.92 -5.69 -2.76
C ARG A 32 12.32 -4.31 -3.27
N GLY A 33 13.50 -3.84 -2.88
CA GLY A 33 13.95 -2.48 -3.19
C GLY A 33 14.08 -2.15 -4.69
N PRO A 34 14.39 -0.88 -5.00
CA PRO A 34 14.65 -0.41 -6.37
C PRO A 34 15.68 -1.30 -7.09
N GLY A 35 15.40 -1.68 -8.33
CA GLY A 35 16.26 -2.56 -9.12
C GLY A 35 15.95 -4.06 -9.02
N SER A 36 14.98 -4.45 -8.18
CA SER A 36 14.44 -5.81 -8.17
C SER A 36 13.94 -6.21 -9.58
N ALA A 37 14.27 -7.42 -10.01
CA ALA A 37 13.86 -7.95 -11.31
C ALA A 37 12.46 -8.59 -11.21
N THR A 38 11.50 -7.84 -10.67
CA THR A 38 10.13 -8.31 -10.43
C THR A 38 9.17 -7.29 -11.06
N GLY A 39 8.29 -7.73 -11.94
CA GLY A 39 7.31 -6.90 -12.63
C GLY A 39 5.89 -7.40 -12.45
N LYS A 40 4.94 -6.74 -13.12
CA LYS A 40 3.49 -6.97 -12.93
C LYS A 40 3.07 -8.42 -13.10
N ASP A 41 3.72 -9.12 -14.05
CA ASP A 41 3.37 -10.48 -14.44
C ASP A 41 4.35 -11.52 -13.87
N SER A 42 5.23 -11.12 -12.95
CA SER A 42 6.07 -12.04 -12.20
C SER A 42 5.22 -12.89 -11.26
N THR A 43 5.53 -14.18 -11.18
CA THR A 43 4.86 -15.14 -10.28
C THR A 43 5.82 -15.59 -9.18
N ILE A 44 5.29 -15.83 -7.98
CA ILE A 44 6.04 -16.49 -6.91
C ILE A 44 5.68 -17.97 -6.93
N GLU A 45 6.67 -18.81 -7.20
CA GLU A 45 6.55 -20.24 -6.97
C GLU A 45 7.12 -20.55 -5.59
N ALA A 46 6.40 -21.38 -4.83
CA ALA A 46 6.78 -21.82 -3.50
C ALA A 46 6.76 -23.35 -3.46
N ASP A 47 7.87 -23.95 -3.06
CA ASP A 47 7.95 -25.36 -2.72
C ASP A 47 8.09 -25.47 -1.20
N CYS A 48 7.13 -26.14 -0.55
CA CYS A 48 6.97 -26.11 0.90
C CYS A 48 7.08 -27.50 1.49
N ILE A 49 7.90 -27.63 2.53
CA ILE A 49 8.03 -28.85 3.34
C ILE A 49 7.52 -28.60 4.75
N GLU A 50 6.80 -29.56 5.30
CA GLU A 50 6.38 -29.58 6.71
C GLU A 50 7.35 -30.47 7.50
N ALA A 51 7.91 -29.92 8.57
CA ALA A 51 8.80 -30.63 9.48
C ALA A 51 7.99 -31.39 10.55
N GLU A 52 8.63 -32.34 11.25
CA GLU A 52 7.97 -33.14 12.30
C GLU A 52 7.42 -32.31 13.47
N ASP A 53 7.94 -31.10 13.68
CA ASP A 53 7.47 -30.15 14.68
C ASP A 53 6.24 -29.34 14.22
N GLY A 54 5.73 -29.60 13.02
CA GLY A 54 4.60 -28.91 12.39
C GLY A 54 4.98 -27.55 11.78
N SER A 55 6.26 -27.19 11.74
CA SER A 55 6.71 -25.98 11.04
C SER A 55 6.73 -26.21 9.52
N VAL A 56 6.29 -25.20 8.76
CA VAL A 56 6.34 -25.24 7.29
C VAL A 56 7.43 -24.29 6.81
N THR A 57 8.40 -24.83 6.08
CA THR A 57 9.46 -24.06 5.43
C THR A 57 9.25 -24.10 3.93
N CYS A 58 9.24 -22.93 3.29
CA CYS A 58 9.05 -22.81 1.84
C CYS A 58 10.27 -22.18 1.17
N ASP A 59 10.80 -22.85 0.15
CA ASP A 59 11.72 -22.25 -0.80
C ASP A 59 10.91 -21.48 -1.85
N THR A 60 11.10 -20.16 -1.88
CA THR A 60 10.39 -19.29 -2.81
C THR A 60 11.31 -18.77 -3.90
N LYS A 61 10.82 -18.77 -5.14
CA LYS A 61 11.51 -18.18 -6.28
C LYS A 61 10.58 -17.27 -7.06
N VAL A 62 11.16 -16.20 -7.61
CA VAL A 62 10.47 -15.31 -8.55
C VAL A 62 10.64 -15.88 -9.94
N VAL A 63 9.54 -16.17 -10.61
CA VAL A 63 9.51 -16.57 -12.01
C VAL A 63 9.01 -15.39 -12.84
N ASN A 64 9.85 -14.92 -13.76
CA ASN A 64 9.47 -13.89 -14.72
C ASN A 64 8.97 -14.53 -16.01
N PRO A 65 7.99 -13.93 -16.69
CA PRO A 65 7.59 -14.37 -18.02
C PRO A 65 8.76 -14.25 -19.00
N ALA A 66 8.73 -15.06 -20.07
CA ALA A 66 9.72 -14.97 -21.13
C ALA A 66 9.72 -13.57 -21.75
N SER A 67 10.89 -12.93 -21.76
CA SER A 67 11.07 -11.56 -22.27
C SER A 67 12.55 -11.31 -22.54
N ASP A 68 12.85 -10.53 -23.58
CA ASP A 68 14.21 -10.04 -23.86
C ASP A 68 14.59 -8.83 -23.00
N THR A 69 13.67 -8.36 -22.14
CA THR A 69 13.85 -7.21 -21.26
C THR A 69 13.78 -7.62 -19.79
N LYS A 70 14.66 -7.04 -18.96
CA LYS A 70 14.66 -7.28 -17.51
C LYS A 70 13.34 -6.78 -16.91
N ALA A 71 12.67 -7.63 -16.13
CA ALA A 71 11.48 -7.25 -15.38
C ALA A 71 11.76 -6.05 -14.46
N ARG A 72 10.78 -5.15 -14.34
CA ARG A 72 10.88 -3.92 -13.56
C ARG A 72 9.65 -3.78 -12.65
N PRO A 73 9.81 -3.23 -11.44
CA PRO A 73 8.69 -2.95 -10.56
C PRO A 73 7.63 -2.10 -11.28
N TYR A 74 6.38 -2.55 -11.21
CA TYR A 74 5.25 -1.90 -11.88
C TYR A 74 4.49 -0.97 -10.92
N TYR A 75 4.65 0.34 -11.09
CA TYR A 75 4.00 1.33 -10.23
C TYR A 75 2.91 2.07 -11.00
N THR A 76 1.70 2.10 -10.43
CA THR A 76 0.58 2.92 -10.91
C THR A 76 0.32 4.03 -9.89
N PRO A 77 0.90 5.23 -10.05
CA PRO A 77 0.79 6.31 -9.05
C PRO A 77 -0.62 6.84 -8.83
N PHE A 78 -1.51 6.65 -9.80
CA PHE A 78 -2.86 7.19 -9.77
C PHE A 78 -3.82 6.08 -10.21
N ASN A 79 -4.76 5.72 -9.33
CA ASN A 79 -5.95 4.99 -9.73
C ASN A 79 -6.96 6.02 -10.26
N ASP A 80 -7.46 5.82 -11.48
CA ASP A 80 -8.58 6.61 -12.06
C ASP A 80 -9.91 6.30 -11.36
#